data_AF-A0A968TFQ4-F1
#
_entry.id   AF-A0A968TFQ4-F1
#
_cell.length_a   1.000
_cell.length_b   1.000
_cell.length_c   1.000
_cell.angle_alpha   90.00
_cell.angle_beta   90.00
_cell.angle_gamma   90.00
#
_symmetry.space_group_name_H-M   'P 1'
#
loop_
_entity.id
_entity.type
_entity.pdbx_description
1 polymer ?
#
loop_
_entity_poly.entity_id
_entity_poly.type
_entity_poly.pdbx_seq_one_letter_code
_entity_poly.pdbx_strand_id
1 'polypeptide(L)'
;MIQTTESIDFGRLITGHSPFSVPKYQRAYAWDEDEVTEYLDDMERLYRDRVNSSENRMPHFFGGLVSVRRFASGTPHGYIHDVVDGQQRLATFMITICAILEGLKIIEQKATASGDAGATDDAKIEREKTETNYFFYLEGVGRQTQKRLRLSLSKADNKYFEDLMRNIGDARTKKNL
;
A
#
# COMPACT_ATOMS: atom_id res chain seq x y z
N MET A 1 -25.39 0.10 10.32
CA MET A 1 -25.89 0.54 9.00
C MET A 1 -24.87 0.08 7.98
N ILE A 2 -25.22 -0.85 7.08
CA ILE A 2 -24.32 -1.32 6.02
C ILE A 2 -24.19 -0.17 5.03
N GLN A 3 -22.97 0.36 4.83
CA GLN A 3 -22.73 1.31 3.75
C GLN A 3 -22.80 0.58 2.41
N THR A 4 -23.36 1.26 1.41
CA THR A 4 -23.51 0.83 0.02
C THR A 4 -22.18 0.36 -0.58
N THR A 5 -22.22 -0.68 -1.41
CA THR A 5 -21.09 -1.11 -2.23
C THR A 5 -20.67 0.02 -3.18
N GLU A 6 -19.41 0.44 -3.14
CA GLU A 6 -18.82 1.42 -4.04
C GLU A 6 -17.67 0.77 -4.82
N SER A 7 -17.60 1.03 -6.13
CA SER A 7 -16.43 0.67 -6.94
C SER A 7 -15.41 1.80 -6.85
N ILE A 8 -14.22 1.50 -6.35
CA ILE A 8 -13.18 2.49 -6.07
C ILE A 8 -11.81 1.98 -6.50
N ASP A 9 -11.01 2.86 -7.11
CA ASP A 9 -9.63 2.56 -7.45
C ASP A 9 -8.78 2.40 -6.19
N PHE A 10 -7.84 1.45 -6.20
CA PHE A 10 -6.98 1.18 -5.04
C PHE A 10 -6.25 2.43 -4.52
N GLY A 11 -5.73 3.27 -5.42
CA GLY A 11 -5.08 4.53 -5.04
C GLY A 11 -6.01 5.45 -4.25
N ARG A 12 -7.26 5.60 -4.69
CA ARG A 12 -8.26 6.42 -4.01
C ARG A 12 -8.70 5.77 -2.69
N LEU A 13 -8.83 4.45 -2.66
CA LEU A 13 -9.15 3.68 -1.46
C LEU A 13 -8.14 3.93 -0.34
N ILE A 14 -6.83 3.85 -0.63
CA ILE A 14 -5.79 4.02 0.39
C ILE A 14 -5.55 5.48 0.76
N THR A 15 -5.47 6.36 -0.24
CA THR A 15 -5.07 7.77 -0.02
C THR A 15 -6.21 8.64 0.47
N GLY A 16 -7.44 8.36 0.02
CA GLY A 16 -8.63 9.19 0.23
C GLY A 16 -9.53 8.77 1.39
N HIS A 17 -9.26 7.62 2.04
CA HIS A 17 -10.04 7.16 3.19
C HIS A 17 -9.24 7.23 4.50
N SER A 18 -10.01 7.09 5.59
CA SER A 18 -9.51 6.70 6.90
C SER A 18 -8.67 5.42 6.82
N PRO A 19 -7.66 5.25 7.70
CA PRO A 19 -6.80 4.07 7.72
C PRO A 19 -7.57 2.76 7.95
N PHE A 20 -6.97 1.66 7.52
CA PHE A 20 -7.46 0.29 7.66
C PHE A 20 -6.74 -0.45 8.79
N SER A 21 -7.48 -1.31 9.48
CA SER A 21 -6.96 -2.15 10.54
C SER A 21 -7.50 -3.56 10.39
N VAL A 22 -6.63 -4.54 10.20
CA VAL A 22 -7.00 -5.96 10.31
C VAL A 22 -7.07 -6.30 11.81
N PRO A 23 -8.22 -6.80 12.32
CA PRO A 23 -8.34 -7.15 13.73
C PRO A 23 -7.27 -8.14 14.20
N LYS A 24 -6.79 -7.98 15.43
CA LYS A 24 -5.68 -8.78 15.99
C LYS A 24 -5.91 -10.29 15.96
N TYR A 25 -7.17 -10.72 16.00
CA TYR A 25 -7.59 -12.13 16.03
C TYR A 25 -7.80 -12.73 14.62
N GLN A 26 -7.66 -11.95 13.56
CA GLN A 26 -7.71 -12.48 12.20
C GLN A 26 -6.51 -13.37 11.90
N ARG A 27 -6.68 -14.26 10.91
CA ARG A 27 -5.61 -15.17 10.47
C ARG A 27 -4.44 -14.39 9.86
N ALA A 28 -3.27 -15.03 9.89
CA ALA A 28 -2.06 -14.52 9.27
C ALA A 28 -2.19 -14.39 7.75
N TYR A 29 -1.23 -13.69 7.12
CA TYR A 29 -1.05 -13.77 5.68
C TYR A 29 -0.77 -15.22 5.26
N ALA A 30 -1.45 -15.67 4.21
CA ALA A 30 -1.53 -17.08 3.84
C ALA A 30 -1.77 -17.28 2.34
N TRP A 31 -1.58 -16.24 1.52
CA TRP A 31 -1.40 -16.48 0.09
C TRP A 31 -0.03 -17.11 -0.11
N ASP A 32 -0.01 -18.19 -0.86
CA ASP A 32 1.18 -18.89 -1.29
C ASP A 32 1.61 -18.43 -2.69
N GLU A 33 2.53 -19.19 -3.27
CA GLU A 33 3.12 -18.85 -4.58
C GLU A 33 2.08 -18.81 -5.68
N ASP A 34 1.04 -19.66 -5.63
CA ASP A 34 0.05 -19.75 -6.71
C ASP A 34 -0.80 -18.47 -6.75
N GLU A 35 -1.34 -18.03 -5.61
CA GLU A 35 -2.18 -16.83 -5.57
C GLU A 35 -1.38 -15.54 -5.81
N VAL A 36 -0.12 -15.51 -5.37
CA VAL A 36 0.78 -14.39 -5.66
C VAL A 36 1.13 -14.35 -7.15
N THR A 37 1.34 -15.51 -7.78
CA THR A 37 1.63 -15.60 -9.22
C THR A 37 0.43 -15.14 -10.04
N GLU A 38 -0.78 -15.60 -9.74
CA GLU A 38 -2.00 -15.14 -10.40
C GLU A 38 -2.17 -13.61 -10.30
N TYR A 39 -1.93 -13.06 -9.10
CA TYR A 39 -1.94 -11.62 -8.88
C TYR A 39 -0.90 -10.88 -9.75
N LEU A 40 0.33 -11.40 -9.83
CA LEU A 40 1.39 -10.79 -10.63
C LEU A 40 1.12 -10.87 -12.13
N ASP A 41 0.59 -12.00 -12.61
CA ASP A 41 0.20 -12.19 -14.01
C ASP A 41 -0.89 -11.18 -14.43
N ASP A 42 -1.90 -10.97 -13.56
CA ASP A 42 -2.91 -9.94 -13.77
C ASP A 42 -2.30 -8.53 -13.82
N MET A 43 -1.38 -8.21 -12.89
CA MET A 43 -0.68 -6.93 -12.88
C MET A 43 0.16 -6.70 -14.14
N GLU A 44 0.88 -7.73 -14.60
CA GLU A 44 1.70 -7.66 -15.82
C GLU A 44 0.82 -7.46 -17.05
N ARG A 45 -0.28 -8.21 -17.17
CA ARG A 45 -1.23 -8.06 -18.26
C ARG A 45 -1.77 -6.63 -18.32
N LEU A 46 -2.21 -6.08 -17.18
CA LEU A 46 -2.74 -4.73 -17.10
C LEU A 46 -1.70 -3.66 -17.43
N TYR A 47 -0.45 -3.88 -17.03
CA TYR A 47 0.66 -3.02 -17.40
C TYR A 47 0.88 -3.02 -18.92
N ARG A 48 0.98 -4.22 -19.54
CA ARG A 48 1.17 -4.38 -20.98
C ARG A 48 0.03 -3.73 -21.78
N ASP A 49 -1.22 -3.93 -21.35
CA ASP A 49 -2.39 -3.33 -22.00
C ASP A 49 -2.33 -1.80 -21.93
N ARG A 50 -1.92 -1.22 -20.78
CA ARG A 50 -1.80 0.24 -20.61
C ARG A 50 -0.66 0.86 -21.40
N VAL A 51 0.47 0.17 -21.56
CA VAL A 51 1.62 0.66 -22.33
C VAL A 51 1.35 0.58 -23.83
N ASN A 52 0.69 -0.49 -24.29
CA ASN A 52 0.49 -0.75 -25.72
C ASN A 52 -0.79 -0.14 -26.28
N SER A 53 -1.77 0.22 -25.45
CA SER A 53 -3.06 0.77 -25.89
C SER A 53 -3.48 1.97 -25.03
N SER A 54 -3.54 3.16 -25.65
CA SER A 54 -4.08 4.37 -25.01
C SER A 54 -5.60 4.34 -24.86
N GLU A 55 -6.29 3.55 -25.70
CA GLU A 55 -7.76 3.60 -25.85
C GLU A 55 -8.51 2.55 -25.01
N ASN A 56 -7.83 1.53 -24.46
CA ASN A 56 -8.51 0.40 -23.80
C ASN A 56 -8.05 0.18 -22.35
N ARG A 57 -8.24 1.19 -21.50
CA ARG A 57 -8.04 1.08 -20.05
C ARG A 57 -9.24 0.42 -19.39
N MET A 58 -9.49 -0.86 -19.68
CA MET A 58 -10.54 -1.58 -18.99
C MET A 58 -10.18 -1.73 -17.50
N PRO A 59 -11.11 -1.41 -16.58
CA PRO A 59 -10.88 -1.65 -15.16
C PRO A 59 -10.79 -3.16 -14.91
N HIS A 60 -9.85 -3.55 -14.05
CA HIS A 60 -9.74 -4.92 -13.55
C HIS A 60 -10.29 -4.99 -12.13
N PHE A 61 -11.11 -5.99 -11.86
CA PHE A 61 -11.72 -6.18 -10.55
C PHE A 61 -10.92 -7.18 -9.71
N PHE A 62 -10.10 -6.66 -8.79
CA PHE A 62 -9.33 -7.46 -7.83
C PHE A 62 -10.15 -7.98 -6.63
N GLY A 63 -11.47 -8.07 -6.78
CA GLY A 63 -12.39 -8.51 -5.74
C GLY A 63 -12.83 -7.42 -4.75
N GLY A 64 -13.79 -7.75 -3.88
CA GLY A 64 -14.35 -6.82 -2.88
C GLY A 64 -13.53 -6.74 -1.58
N LEU A 65 -13.55 -5.58 -0.92
CA LEU A 65 -13.01 -5.38 0.44
C LEU A 65 -14.18 -5.12 1.39
N VAL A 66 -14.31 -5.91 2.44
CA VAL A 66 -15.38 -5.71 3.45
C VAL A 66 -14.75 -5.15 4.71
N SER A 67 -15.28 -4.04 5.23
CA SER A 67 -14.82 -3.44 6.46
C SER A 67 -15.95 -2.88 7.31
N VAL A 68 -15.68 -2.70 8.60
CA VAL A 68 -16.56 -2.03 9.54
C VAL A 68 -15.92 -0.71 9.95
N ARG A 69 -16.64 0.39 9.73
CA ARG A 69 -16.21 1.71 10.17
C ARG A 69 -16.36 1.85 11.68
N ARG A 70 -15.28 2.20 12.37
CA ARG A 70 -15.25 2.45 13.81
C ARG A 70 -14.71 3.86 14.08
N PHE A 71 -15.33 4.57 15.03
CA PHE A 71 -14.87 5.90 15.43
C PHE A 71 -13.47 5.84 16.04
N ALA A 72 -12.61 6.77 15.65
CA ALA A 72 -11.25 6.90 16.14
C ALA A 72 -10.83 8.38 16.06
N SER A 73 -10.85 9.09 17.18
CA SER A 73 -10.47 10.49 17.23
C SER A 73 -9.01 10.70 16.82
N GLY A 74 -8.73 11.80 16.11
CA GLY A 74 -7.38 12.14 15.65
C GLY A 74 -7.00 11.52 14.31
N THR A 75 -7.72 10.52 13.82
CA THR A 75 -7.49 9.94 12.49
C THR A 75 -8.09 10.81 11.38
N PRO A 76 -7.61 10.69 10.12
CA PRO A 76 -8.26 11.29 8.96
C PRO A 76 -9.73 10.92 8.92
N HIS A 77 -10.59 11.92 8.76
CA HIS A 77 -12.05 11.81 8.80
C HIS A 77 -12.66 11.32 10.14
N GLY A 78 -11.86 10.98 11.16
CA GLY A 78 -12.31 10.58 12.50
C GLY A 78 -12.70 9.11 12.66
N TYR A 79 -12.27 8.23 11.75
CA TYR A 79 -12.61 6.81 11.76
C TYR A 79 -11.42 5.92 11.39
N ILE A 80 -11.56 4.62 11.66
CA ILE A 80 -10.72 3.52 11.16
C ILE A 80 -11.68 2.50 10.51
N HIS A 81 -11.22 1.84 9.46
CA HIS A 81 -11.92 0.72 8.83
C HIS A 81 -11.34 -0.61 9.32
N ASP A 82 -12.08 -1.31 10.20
CA ASP A 82 -11.68 -2.64 10.64
C ASP A 82 -12.02 -3.66 9.54
N VAL A 83 -11.00 -4.30 8.94
CA VAL A 83 -11.15 -5.20 7.79
C VAL A 83 -11.76 -6.54 8.23
N VAL A 84 -12.81 -6.96 7.54
CA VAL A 84 -13.53 -8.23 7.76
C VAL A 84 -13.15 -9.25 6.70
N ASP A 85 -13.07 -8.83 5.43
CA ASP A 85 -12.65 -9.67 4.30
C ASP A 85 -11.80 -8.85 3.30
N GLY A 86 -10.92 -9.52 2.56
CA GLY A 86 -9.98 -8.91 1.61
C GLY A 86 -8.62 -8.55 2.22
N GLN A 87 -8.33 -9.02 3.44
CA GLN A 87 -7.08 -8.71 4.15
C GLN A 87 -5.81 -9.13 3.38
N GLN A 88 -5.81 -10.29 2.70
CA GLN A 88 -4.62 -10.78 2.00
C GLN A 88 -4.34 -9.88 0.79
N ARG A 89 -5.37 -9.64 -0.03
CA ARG A 89 -5.30 -8.72 -1.18
C ARG A 89 -4.78 -7.34 -0.77
N LEU A 90 -5.34 -6.78 0.31
CA LEU A 90 -4.91 -5.49 0.83
C LEU A 90 -3.43 -5.50 1.26
N ALA A 91 -2.98 -6.56 1.94
CA ALA A 91 -1.58 -6.73 2.31
C ALA A 91 -0.68 -6.86 1.07
N THR A 92 -1.06 -7.67 0.08
CA THR A 92 -0.30 -7.88 -1.16
C THR A 92 -0.14 -6.58 -1.94
N PHE A 93 -1.21 -5.80 -2.11
CA PHE A 93 -1.10 -4.49 -2.78
C PHE A 93 -0.14 -3.54 -2.06
N MET A 94 -0.15 -3.52 -0.73
CA MET A 94 0.76 -2.67 0.03
C MET A 94 2.22 -3.15 -0.09
N ILE A 95 2.44 -4.47 -0.14
CA ILE A 95 3.76 -5.06 -0.43
C ILE A 95 4.21 -4.70 -1.86
N THR A 96 3.32 -4.73 -2.84
CA THR A 96 3.63 -4.30 -4.22
C THR A 96 4.07 -2.83 -4.26
N ILE A 97 3.41 -1.94 -3.51
CA ILE A 97 3.84 -0.53 -3.41
C ILE A 97 5.22 -0.42 -2.75
N CYS A 98 5.53 -1.29 -1.78
CA CYS A 98 6.85 -1.32 -1.16
C CYS A 98 7.92 -1.68 -2.20
N ALA A 99 7.67 -2.68 -3.04
CA ALA A 99 8.56 -3.04 -4.14
C ALA A 99 8.71 -1.90 -5.17
N ILE A 100 7.64 -1.18 -5.49
CA ILE A 100 7.68 0.01 -6.36
C ILE A 100 8.58 1.10 -5.77
N LEU A 101 8.48 1.35 -4.46
CA LEU A 101 9.33 2.32 -3.76
C LEU A 101 10.80 1.92 -3.76
N GLU A 102 11.10 0.63 -3.60
CA GLU A 102 12.47 0.12 -3.77
C GLU A 102 12.99 0.34 -5.20
N GLY A 103 12.14 0.11 -6.20
CA GLY A 103 12.45 0.39 -7.60
C GLY A 103 12.76 1.88 -7.85
N LEU A 104 11.93 2.79 -7.33
CA LEU A 104 12.15 4.23 -7.42
C LEU A 104 13.47 4.65 -6.76
N LYS A 105 13.82 4.06 -5.61
CA LYS A 105 15.12 4.31 -4.95
C LYS A 105 16.30 3.85 -5.81
N ILE A 106 16.19 2.71 -6.48
CA ILE A 106 17.24 2.23 -7.40
C ILE A 106 17.39 3.18 -8.60
N ILE A 107 16.27 3.69 -9.14
CA ILE A 107 16.28 4.67 -10.23
C ILE A 107 16.95 5.97 -9.77
N GLU A 108 16.58 6.49 -8.59
CA GLU A 108 17.18 7.67 -7.96
C GLU A 108 18.72 7.51 -7.83
N GLN A 109 19.17 6.36 -7.33
CA GLN A 109 20.61 6.06 -7.18
C GLN A 109 21.34 6.00 -8.52
N LYS A 110 20.74 5.37 -9.54
CA LYS A 110 21.34 5.29 -10.88
C LYS A 110 21.43 6.66 -11.55
N ALA A 111 20.37 7.47 -11.46
CA ALA A 111 20.34 8.82 -12.00
C ALA A 111 21.37 9.74 -11.31
N THR A 112 21.53 9.59 -9.99
CA THR A 112 22.56 10.30 -9.23
C THR A 112 23.95 9.92 -9.71
N ALA A 113 24.21 8.62 -9.91
CA ALA A 113 25.50 8.12 -10.38
C ALA A 113 25.83 8.55 -11.82
N SER A 114 24.82 8.75 -12.67
CA SER A 114 25.00 9.27 -14.03
C SER A 114 25.09 10.80 -14.11
N GLY A 115 24.88 11.51 -12.99
CA GLY A 115 24.88 12.98 -12.96
C GLY A 115 23.64 13.63 -13.59
N ASP A 116 22.56 12.87 -13.79
CA ASP A 116 21.30 13.40 -14.30
C ASP A 116 20.48 13.97 -13.14
N ALA A 117 20.64 15.27 -12.88
CA ALA A 117 19.96 15.95 -11.78
C ALA A 117 18.43 15.93 -11.96
N GLY A 118 17.93 16.04 -13.20
CA GLY A 118 16.49 16.04 -13.47
C GLY A 118 15.86 14.68 -13.13
N ALA A 119 16.44 13.59 -13.65
CA ALA A 119 15.95 12.25 -13.35
C ALA A 119 16.10 11.87 -11.86
N THR A 120 17.13 12.42 -11.18
CA THR A 120 17.33 12.23 -9.74
C THR A 120 16.20 12.89 -8.95
N ASP A 121 15.92 14.17 -9.23
CA ASP A 121 14.87 14.91 -8.55
C ASP A 121 13.48 14.31 -8.81
N ASP A 122 13.20 13.92 -10.05
CA ASP A 122 11.92 13.29 -10.43
C ASP A 122 11.71 11.97 -9.68
N ALA A 123 12.71 11.08 -9.65
CA ALA A 123 12.61 9.80 -8.95
C ALA A 123 12.44 9.98 -7.44
N LYS A 124 13.17 10.94 -6.84
CA LYS A 124 13.06 11.26 -5.43
C LYS A 124 11.69 11.82 -5.07
N ILE A 125 11.18 12.77 -5.86
CA ILE A 125 9.85 13.36 -5.65
C ILE A 125 8.77 12.27 -5.72
N GLU A 126 8.83 11.40 -6.72
CA GLU A 126 7.81 10.35 -6.87
C GLU A 126 7.89 9.32 -5.74
N ARG A 127 9.10 8.98 -5.28
CA ARG A 127 9.30 8.11 -4.12
C ARG A 127 8.70 8.72 -2.85
N GLU A 128 9.02 9.97 -2.54
CA GLU A 128 8.53 10.66 -1.33
C GLU A 128 7.00 10.84 -1.35
N LYS A 129 6.44 11.18 -2.52
CA LYS A 129 4.99 11.26 -2.73
C LYS A 129 4.33 9.90 -2.52
N THR A 130 4.84 8.85 -3.16
CA THR A 130 4.29 7.49 -3.05
C THR A 130 4.33 7.00 -1.61
N GLU A 131 5.47 7.16 -0.92
CA GLU A 131 5.61 6.75 0.47
C GLU A 131 4.63 7.50 1.38
N THR A 132 4.56 8.82 1.24
CA THR A 132 3.70 9.67 2.08
C THR A 132 2.22 9.36 1.84
N ASN A 133 1.81 9.22 0.58
CA ASN A 133 0.40 9.07 0.23
C ASN A 133 -0.13 7.69 0.59
N TYR A 134 0.64 6.64 0.33
CA TYR A 134 0.14 5.27 0.46
C TYR A 134 0.41 4.66 1.83
N PHE A 135 1.52 4.99 2.49
CA PHE A 135 1.91 4.27 3.70
C PHE A 135 1.53 5.00 4.96
N PHE A 136 1.49 6.33 4.95
CA PHE A 136 1.38 7.08 6.19
C PHE A 136 0.19 8.03 6.22
N TYR A 137 -0.31 8.25 7.42
CA TYR A 137 -1.23 9.33 7.75
C TYR A 137 -0.76 10.02 9.03
N LEU A 138 -1.24 11.24 9.24
CA LEU A 138 -0.99 11.99 10.46
C LEU A 138 -2.17 11.82 11.42
N GLU A 139 -1.88 11.29 12.60
CA GLU A 139 -2.84 11.13 13.68
C GLU A 139 -2.68 12.25 14.71
N GLY A 140 -3.74 13.00 15.00
CA GLY A 140 -3.77 13.97 16.09
C GLY A 140 -3.89 13.28 17.45
N VAL A 141 -2.84 13.35 18.27
CA VAL A 141 -2.81 12.81 19.63
C VAL A 141 -2.52 13.96 20.60
N GLY A 142 -3.56 14.44 21.28
CA GLY A 142 -3.45 15.63 22.14
C GLY A 142 -3.13 16.89 21.32
N ARG A 143 -2.00 17.54 21.63
CA ARG A 143 -1.50 18.74 20.89
C ARG A 143 -0.41 18.40 19.86
N GLN A 144 -0.19 17.12 19.58
CA GLN A 144 0.87 16.66 18.67
C GLN A 144 0.29 15.80 17.55
N THR A 145 1.00 15.73 16.44
CA THR A 145 0.71 14.81 15.35
C THR A 145 1.70 13.65 15.38
N GLN A 146 1.22 12.44 15.11
CA GLN A 146 2.05 11.23 15.02
C GLN A 146 1.90 10.61 13.62
N LYS A 147 3.02 10.27 12.99
CA LYS A 147 3.05 9.54 11.71
C LYS A 147 2.69 8.07 11.98
N ARG A 148 1.56 7.62 11.45
CA ARG A 148 1.02 6.25 11.59
C ARG A 148 0.90 5.57 10.24
N LEU A 149 0.94 4.24 10.21
CA LEU A 149 0.72 3.48 8.99
C LEU A 149 -0.77 3.47 8.62
N ARG A 150 -1.07 3.58 7.32
CA ARG A 150 -2.44 3.50 6.79
C ARG A 150 -3.05 2.10 6.89
N LEU A 151 -2.23 1.08 7.06
CA LEU A 151 -2.66 -0.30 7.29
C LEU A 151 -1.94 -0.88 8.50
N SER A 152 -2.69 -1.47 9.42
CA SER A 152 -2.16 -2.41 10.42
C SER A 152 -2.70 -3.81 10.15
N LEU A 153 -1.84 -4.83 10.22
CA LEU A 153 -2.21 -6.23 9.97
C LEU A 153 -2.61 -6.96 11.27
N SER A 154 -2.91 -8.26 11.12
CA SER A 154 -3.20 -9.17 12.22
C SER A 154 -2.06 -9.18 13.26
N LYS A 155 -2.32 -9.74 14.45
CA LYS A 155 -1.26 -9.89 15.46
C LYS A 155 -0.04 -10.66 14.93
N ALA A 156 -0.26 -11.62 14.03
CA ALA A 156 0.79 -12.46 13.48
C ALA A 156 1.74 -11.67 12.56
N ASP A 157 1.18 -10.79 11.71
CA ASP A 157 1.96 -10.17 10.62
C ASP A 157 2.37 -8.72 10.91
N ASN A 158 1.66 -8.04 11.82
CA ASN A 158 1.77 -6.58 11.95
C ASN A 158 3.19 -6.10 12.25
N LYS A 159 3.94 -6.82 13.08
CA LYS A 159 5.32 -6.45 13.39
C LYS A 159 6.21 -6.50 12.15
N TYR A 160 6.15 -7.60 11.41
CA TYR A 160 6.95 -7.76 10.20
C TYR A 160 6.55 -6.71 9.15
N PHE A 161 5.24 -6.49 8.97
CA PHE A 161 4.73 -5.49 8.05
C PHE A 161 5.17 -4.06 8.43
N GLU A 162 5.12 -3.70 9.71
CA GLU A 162 5.63 -2.41 10.20
C GLU A 162 7.12 -2.24 9.93
N ASP A 163 7.91 -3.28 10.22
CA ASP A 163 9.35 -3.28 9.98
C ASP A 163 9.65 -3.16 8.48
N LEU A 164 8.89 -3.84 7.61
CA LEU A 164 9.01 -3.74 6.16
C LEU A 164 8.71 -2.31 5.67
N MET A 165 7.60 -1.71 6.09
CA MET A 165 7.17 -0.38 5.64
C MET A 165 8.03 0.76 6.20
N ARG A 166 8.73 0.56 7.32
CA ARG A 166 9.61 1.58 7.90
C ARG A 166 11.04 1.51 7.37
N ASN A 167 11.48 0.36 6.88
CA ASN A 167 12.85 0.10 6.45
C ASN A 167 12.96 -0.10 4.94
N ILE A 168 12.14 0.61 4.16
CA ILE A 168 12.08 0.46 2.70
C ILE A 168 13.44 0.80 2.09
N GLY A 169 14.04 -0.21 1.43
CA GLY A 169 15.36 -0.09 0.82
C GLY A 169 16.53 -0.14 1.81
N ASP A 170 16.34 -0.57 3.06
CA ASP A 170 17.44 -0.99 3.92
C ASP A 170 17.79 -2.45 3.62
N ALA A 171 19.08 -2.72 3.39
CA ALA A 171 19.58 -4.05 2.99
C ALA A 171 19.28 -5.18 4.01
N ARG A 172 18.84 -4.85 5.23
CA ARG A 172 18.56 -5.83 6.30
C ARG A 172 17.25 -6.59 6.09
N THR A 173 16.29 -6.00 5.37
CA THR A 173 14.98 -6.61 5.13
C THR A 173 15.08 -7.82 4.20
N LYS A 174 16.13 -7.88 3.36
CA LYS A 174 16.38 -8.94 2.38
C LYS A 174 16.95 -10.24 2.95
N LYS A 175 17.32 -10.28 4.25
CA LYS A 175 17.95 -11.47 4.86
C LYS A 175 16.97 -12.56 5.33
N ASN A 176 15.67 -12.27 5.29
CA ASN A 176 14.62 -13.17 5.79
C ASN A 176 13.57 -13.51 4.71
N LEU A 177 13.90 -13.32 3.43
CA LEU A 177 13.14 -13.83 2.29
C LEU A 177 13.84 -15.07 1.74
#